data_AF-A0A7C6Z501-F1
#
_entry.id   AF-A0A7C6Z501-F1
#
_cell.length_a   1.000
_cell.length_b   1.000
_cell.length_c   1.000
_cell.angle_alpha   90.00
_cell.angle_beta   90.00
_cell.angle_gamma   90.00
#
_symmetry.space_group_name_H-M   'P 1'
#
loop_
_entity.id
_entity.type
_entity.pdbx_description
1 polymer ?
#
loop_
_entity_poly.entity_id
_entity_poly.type
_entity_poly.pdbx_seq_one_letter_code
_entity_poly.pdbx_strand_id
1 'polypeptide(L)'
;MSTSISTSIEFTLNDMITILEMTRELQQEGLVGISSHGKEIHVNRETLFPHIPGEIIKTSRNNRDYPFEYSKTYNGVKFFYVGH
;
A
#
# COMPACT_ATOMS: atom_id res chain seq x y z
N MET A 1 16.69 22.50 -22.75
CA MET A 1 17.17 21.10 -22.58
C MET A 1 16.74 20.65 -21.20
N SER A 2 15.82 19.69 -21.09
CA SER A 2 15.39 19.16 -19.80
C SER A 2 16.03 17.79 -19.60
N THR A 3 16.96 17.69 -18.65
CA THR A 3 17.55 16.43 -18.20
C THR A 3 16.54 15.71 -17.33
N SER A 4 15.92 14.67 -17.87
CA SER A 4 15.15 13.70 -17.09
C SER A 4 16.12 12.94 -16.18
N ILE A 5 16.09 13.21 -14.88
CA ILE A 5 16.83 12.42 -13.88
C ILE A 5 16.06 11.11 -13.69
N SER A 6 16.47 10.08 -14.43
CA SER A 6 16.08 8.70 -14.19
C SER A 6 16.77 8.23 -12.92
N THR A 7 16.10 8.33 -11.78
CA THR A 7 16.63 7.79 -10.52
C THR A 7 16.34 6.29 -10.51
N SER A 8 17.29 5.48 -10.99
CA SER A 8 17.21 4.03 -10.88
C SER A 8 17.53 3.64 -9.45
N ILE A 9 16.53 3.16 -8.71
CA ILE A 9 16.73 2.58 -7.38
C ILE A 9 17.23 1.14 -7.60
N GLU A 10 18.52 0.90 -7.41
CA GLU A 10 19.09 -0.45 -7.41
C GLU A 10 18.82 -1.10 -6.05
N PHE A 11 17.96 -2.13 -6.04
CA PHE A 11 17.77 -2.98 -4.87
C PHE A 11 18.70 -4.19 -4.97
N THR A 12 19.43 -4.51 -3.90
CA THR A 12 20.18 -5.75 -3.81
C THR A 12 19.26 -6.92 -3.46
N LEU A 13 19.71 -8.15 -3.72
CA LEU A 13 18.98 -9.37 -3.31
C LEU A 13 18.70 -9.39 -1.80
N ASN A 14 19.65 -8.90 -0.99
CA ASN A 14 19.48 -8.82 0.45
C ASN A 14 18.39 -7.83 0.85
N ASP A 15 18.31 -6.67 0.17
CA ASP A 15 17.24 -5.70 0.42
C ASP A 15 15.87 -6.30 0.11
N MET A 16 15.76 -7.09 -0.97
CA MET A 16 14.52 -7.78 -1.33
C MET A 16 14.12 -8.85 -0.30
N ILE A 17 15.08 -9.60 0.25
CA ILE A 17 14.83 -10.57 1.32
C ILE A 17 14.35 -9.85 2.58
N THR A 18 15.03 -8.78 2.99
CA THR A 18 14.64 -7.99 4.17
C THR A 18 13.25 -7.39 4.00
N ILE A 19 12.93 -6.81 2.83
CA ILE A 19 11.58 -6.29 2.55
C ILE A 19 10.53 -7.40 2.66
N LEU A 20 10.82 -8.60 2.15
CA LEU A 20 9.90 -9.74 2.21
C LEU A 20 9.66 -10.19 3.66
N GLU A 21 10.71 -10.25 4.48
CA GLU A 21 10.62 -10.59 5.90
C GLU A 21 9.83 -9.55 6.68
N MET A 22 10.18 -8.27 6.55
CA MET A 22 9.44 -7.17 7.19
C MET A 22 7.96 -7.16 6.77
N THR A 23 7.67 -7.41 5.50
CA THR A 23 6.29 -7.44 5.00
C THR A 23 5.51 -8.61 5.62
N ARG A 24 6.15 -9.77 5.84
CA ARG A 24 5.53 -10.92 6.53
C ARG A 24 5.27 -10.63 8.00
N GLU A 25 6.19 -9.96 8.68
CA GLU A 25 6.01 -9.54 10.08
C GLU A 25 4.82 -8.59 10.22
N LEU A 26 4.75 -7.55 9.38
CA LEU A 26 3.61 -6.63 9.33
C LEU A 26 2.29 -7.34 9.01
N GLN A 27 2.33 -8.40 8.21
CA GLN A 27 1.15 -9.21 7.90
C GLN A 27 0.70 -10.05 9.11
N GLN A 28 1.64 -10.62 9.86
CA GLN A 28 1.35 -11.37 11.10
C GLN A 28 0.77 -10.46 12.19
N GLU A 29 1.21 -9.21 12.25
CA GLU A 29 0.66 -8.18 13.15
C GLU A 29 -0.68 -7.59 12.67
N GLY A 30 -1.16 -7.99 11.48
CA GLY A 30 -2.42 -7.48 10.91
C GLY A 30 -2.37 -6.03 10.44
N LEU A 31 -1.16 -5.46 10.30
CA LEU A 31 -0.94 -4.10 9.83
C LEU A 31 -1.07 -3.99 8.30
N VAL A 32 -0.78 -5.09 7.59
CA VAL A 32 -0.96 -5.21 6.14
C VAL A 32 -1.68 -6.51 5.75
N GLY A 33 -2.51 -6.45 4.71
CA GLY A 33 -3.09 -7.61 4.03
C GLY A 33 -2.79 -7.53 2.55
N ILE A 34 -1.98 -8.44 2.02
CA ILE A 34 -1.58 -8.42 0.61
C ILE A 34 -2.54 -9.29 -0.18
N SER A 35 -3.12 -8.76 -1.27
CA SER A 35 -3.94 -9.57 -2.16
C SER A 35 -3.08 -10.62 -2.88
N SER A 36 -3.68 -11.73 -3.30
CA SER A 36 -2.99 -12.85 -3.98
C SER A 36 -2.25 -12.43 -5.26
N HIS A 37 -2.56 -11.25 -5.81
CA HIS A 37 -1.92 -10.70 -7.01
C HIS A 37 -0.92 -9.57 -6.72
N GLY A 38 -0.70 -9.21 -5.45
CA GLY A 38 0.32 -8.23 -5.01
C GLY A 38 0.09 -6.77 -5.46
N LYS A 39 -0.99 -6.49 -6.18
CA LYS A 39 -1.33 -5.14 -6.69
C LYS A 39 -2.18 -4.32 -5.73
N GLU A 40 -2.67 -4.96 -4.68
CA GLU A 40 -3.50 -4.31 -3.67
C GLU A 40 -3.02 -4.71 -2.27
N ILE A 41 -2.83 -3.72 -1.41
CA ILE A 41 -2.39 -3.89 -0.03
C ILE A 41 -3.44 -3.21 0.86
N HIS A 42 -4.15 -4.01 1.63
CA HIS A 42 -4.95 -3.53 2.75
C HIS A 42 -4.01 -3.05 3.84
N VAL A 43 -4.19 -1.84 4.34
CA VAL A 43 -3.33 -1.23 5.36
C VAL A 43 -4.15 -0.68 6.49
N ASN A 44 -3.56 -0.60 7.69
CA ASN A 44 -4.20 0.07 8.81
C ASN A 44 -4.33 1.59 8.56
N ARG A 45 -5.50 2.15 8.88
CA ARG A 45 -5.86 3.57 8.70
C ARG A 45 -4.97 4.52 9.50
N GLU A 46 -4.65 4.17 10.74
CA GLU A 46 -4.02 5.06 11.71
C GLU A 46 -2.50 5.01 11.65
N THR A 47 -1.93 3.90 11.19
CA THR A 47 -0.47 3.72 11.15
C THR A 47 0.08 3.98 9.76
N LEU A 48 -0.15 3.09 8.80
CA LEU A 48 0.52 3.11 7.50
C LEU A 48 -0.12 4.07 6.50
N PHE A 49 -1.45 4.11 6.42
CA PHE A 49 -2.16 4.87 5.38
C PHE A 49 -1.85 6.39 5.33
N PRO A 50 -1.63 7.10 6.44
CA PRO A 50 -1.30 8.53 6.42
C PRO A 50 0.03 8.81 5.73
N HIS A 51 0.99 7.89 5.82
CA HIS A 51 2.35 8.04 5.29
C HIS A 51 2.48 7.69 3.80
N ILE A 52 1.46 7.08 3.21
CA ILE A 52 1.47 6.71 1.79
C ILE A 52 1.21 7.98 0.96
N PRO A 53 2.07 8.33 -0.01
CA PRO A 53 1.87 9.49 -0.87
C PRO A 53 0.72 9.26 -1.86
N GLY A 54 0.11 10.35 -2.32
CA GLY A 54 -0.97 10.34 -3.31
C GLY A 54 -2.30 10.84 -2.76
N GLU A 55 -3.20 11.18 -3.69
CA GLU A 55 -4.55 11.65 -3.37
C GLU A 55 -5.42 10.51 -2.83
N ILE A 56 -6.28 10.84 -1.87
CA ILE A 56 -7.24 9.89 -1.30
C ILE A 56 -8.46 9.81 -2.21
N ILE A 57 -8.73 8.62 -2.72
CA ILE A 57 -9.96 8.29 -3.45
C ILE A 57 -10.91 7.56 -2.49
N LYS A 58 -12.11 8.11 -2.31
CA LYS A 58 -13.20 7.51 -1.52
C LYS A 58 -14.21 6.84 -2.45
N THR A 59 -14.43 5.54 -2.29
CA THR A 59 -15.36 4.75 -3.11
C THR A 59 -16.42 4.09 -2.22
N SER A 60 -17.68 4.19 -2.62
CA SER A 60 -18.78 3.51 -1.91
C SER A 60 -18.74 2.00 -2.14
N ARG A 61 -18.96 1.22 -1.08
CA ARG A 61 -19.04 -0.24 -1.08
C ARG A 61 -20.47 -0.69 -0.78
N ASN A 62 -20.83 -1.87 -1.27
CA ASN A 62 -22.08 -2.53 -0.90
C ASN A 62 -21.93 -3.34 0.42
N ASN A 63 -21.53 -2.66 1.50
CA ASN A 63 -21.40 -3.25 2.84
C ASN A 63 -21.83 -2.21 3.88
N ARG A 64 -22.82 -2.51 4.72
CA ARG A 64 -23.35 -1.54 5.70
C ARG A 64 -22.41 -1.28 6.86
N ASP A 65 -21.63 -2.28 7.27
CA ASP A 65 -20.67 -2.17 8.37
C ASP A 65 -19.36 -1.52 7.91
N TYR A 66 -19.09 -1.53 6.60
CA TYR A 66 -17.91 -0.90 6.00
C TYR A 66 -18.29 -0.24 4.66
N PRO A 67 -19.05 0.88 4.70
CA PRO A 67 -19.68 1.46 3.51
C PRO A 67 -18.71 2.17 2.57
N PHE A 68 -17.48 2.45 3.01
CA PHE A 68 -16.50 3.15 2.20
C PHE A 68 -15.17 2.42 2.14
N GLU A 69 -14.55 2.50 0.96
CA GLU A 69 -13.14 2.24 0.74
C GLU A 69 -12.42 3.58 0.58
N TYR A 70 -11.29 3.74 1.26
CA TYR A 70 -10.38 4.85 1.07
C TYR A 70 -9.08 4.31 0.50
N SER A 71 -8.62 4.85 -0.62
CA SER A 71 -7.47 4.31 -1.33
C SER A 71 -6.49 5.39 -1.81
N LYS A 72 -5.22 5.01 -1.93
CA LYS A 72 -4.15 5.77 -2.58
C LYS A 72 -3.39 4.83 -3.52
N THR A 73 -3.03 5.31 -4.70
CA THR A 73 -2.21 4.55 -5.64
C THR A 73 -0.82 5.18 -5.71
N TYR A 74 0.20 4.40 -5.38
CA TYR A 74 1.59 4.81 -5.47
C TYR A 74 2.40 3.76 -6.23
N ASN A 75 3.13 4.20 -7.25
CA ASN A 75 3.93 3.33 -8.14
C ASN A 75 3.17 2.09 -8.67
N GLY A 76 1.89 2.25 -9.01
CA GLY A 76 1.06 1.17 -9.55
C GLY A 76 0.52 0.17 -8.52
N VAL A 77 0.78 0.38 -7.23
CA VAL A 77 0.22 -0.42 -6.13
C VAL A 77 -0.89 0.38 -5.45
N LYS A 78 -2.05 -0.26 -5.27
CA LYS A 78 -3.18 0.32 -4.55
C LYS A 78 -3.08 -0.03 -3.07
N PHE A 79 -3.03 0.99 -2.23
CA PHE A 79 -3.14 0.84 -0.79
C PHE A 79 -4.52 1.29 -0.35
N PHE A 80 -5.21 0.51 0.48
CA PHE A 80 -6.57 0.85 0.88
C PHE A 80 -6.88 0.43 2.32
N TYR A 81 -7.92 1.03 2.90
CA TYR A 81 -8.60 0.55 4.09
C TYR A 81 -10.11 0.71 3.93
N VAL A 82 -10.88 -0.06 4.69
CA VAL A 82 -12.35 0.02 4.71
C VAL A 82 -12.83 0.61 6.02
N GLY A 83 -13.87 1.45 5.97
CA GLY A 83 -14.38 2.14 7.15
C GLY A 83 -15.71 2.86 6.89
N HIS A 84 -16.15 3.59 7.91
CA HIS A 84 -17.35 4.44 7.86
C HIS A 84 -17.07 5.86 7.34
#